data_AF-A0A6C0J460-F1
#
_entry.id   AF-A0A6C0J460-F1
#
_cell.length_a   1.000
_cell.length_b   1.000
_cell.length_c   1.000
_cell.angle_alpha   90.00
_cell.angle_beta   90.00
_cell.angle_gamma   90.00
#
_symmetry.space_group_name_H-M   'P 1'
#
loop_
_entity.id
_entity.type
_entity.pdbx_description
1 polymer ?
#
loop_
_entity_poly.entity_id
_entity_poly.type
_entity_poly.pdbx_seq_one_letter_code
_entity_poly.pdbx_strand_id
1 'polypeptide(L)'
;MDPLISNISNDEDEFKFTLSGLNVSLANAIRRTILSDIPTLAFYTETYNDNQCNIQVNTTRLHNEILKHRLSCIPVHMTELDILPNNYVLDLDVENDTDSMRIITTNDFKIRNKTTNNYLTENEQRKIFPSNIRTNMYIDFARLRPKIGNTIPGEKLKLTAEFSVRTAMDNSMFNVVSKCSYGNAIDIIKANEIWEEHANKIKADGSTAEELEIQKRNFYLLDAHRHFQENSFDFVIQSVGVYENNKIVKMANEILHKKFLDLINSIDSGVVLVKLSETTMDYCFDIVLENEDYTMGKVLEYILYEKYFIENKKMSFCGFKKFHPHDTDSVIRVAFEDVTDKVMVAQYLREACVIAADVFSRIYKMF
;
A
#
# COMPACT_ATOMS: atom_id res chain seq x y z
N MET A 1 6.34 -0.33 24.02
CA MET A 1 6.07 0.01 22.59
C MET A 1 5.40 1.36 22.57
N ASP A 2 6.17 2.42 22.34
CA ASP A 2 5.71 3.81 22.44
C ASP A 2 6.12 4.57 21.18
N PRO A 3 5.24 4.64 20.17
CA PRO A 3 5.58 5.25 18.90
C PRO A 3 5.83 6.74 19.09
N LEU A 4 6.81 7.28 18.37
CA LEU A 4 7.15 8.70 18.30
C LEU A 4 7.33 9.11 16.85
N ILE A 5 6.79 10.26 16.48
CA ILE A 5 6.93 10.85 15.15
C ILE A 5 7.77 12.11 15.24
N SER A 6 8.77 12.21 14.37
CA SER A 6 9.63 13.39 14.24
C SER A 6 9.96 13.65 12.77
N ASN A 7 10.68 14.76 12.51
CA ASN A 7 11.20 15.11 11.18
C ASN A 7 10.13 15.12 10.07
N ILE A 8 8.91 15.56 10.40
CA ILE A 8 7.82 15.65 9.42
C ILE A 8 8.17 16.73 8.38
N SER A 9 8.18 16.34 7.12
CA SER A 9 8.42 17.22 5.98
C SER A 9 7.46 16.91 4.84
N ASN A 10 6.92 17.95 4.22
CA ASN A 10 6.13 17.89 3.00
C ASN A 10 6.91 18.60 1.90
N ASP A 11 7.47 17.84 0.96
CA ASP A 11 8.33 18.33 -0.11
C ASP A 11 7.66 18.09 -1.47
N GLU A 12 7.03 19.13 -2.02
CA GLU A 12 6.16 19.13 -3.22
C GLU A 12 5.11 18.01 -3.22
N ASP A 13 5.53 16.80 -3.64
CA ASP A 13 4.70 15.62 -3.82
C ASP A 13 5.01 14.52 -2.77
N GLU A 14 6.16 14.57 -2.08
CA GLU A 14 6.61 13.57 -1.11
C GLU A 14 6.33 13.99 0.33
N PHE A 15 5.82 13.06 1.13
CA PHE A 15 5.68 13.16 2.58
C PHE A 15 6.73 12.31 3.26
N LYS A 16 7.52 12.94 4.15
CA LYS A 16 8.63 12.31 4.87
C LYS A 16 8.42 12.47 6.36
N PHE A 17 8.71 11.43 7.12
CA PHE A 17 8.70 11.48 8.58
C PHE A 17 9.57 10.37 9.16
N THR A 18 10.07 10.55 10.37
CA THR A 18 10.76 9.50 11.12
C THR A 18 9.78 8.90 12.14
N LEU A 19 9.67 7.58 12.14
CA LEU A 19 8.86 6.80 13.07
C LEU A 19 9.78 5.98 13.98
N SER A 20 9.78 6.28 15.27
CA SER A 20 10.64 5.64 16.26
C SER A 20 9.88 5.01 17.42
N GLY A 21 10.56 4.16 18.19
CA GLY A 21 9.99 3.51 19.38
C GLY A 21 9.19 2.23 19.10
N LEU A 22 9.34 1.66 17.90
CA LEU A 22 8.65 0.43 17.47
C LEU A 22 9.53 -0.48 16.62
N ASN A 23 9.22 -1.77 16.65
CA ASN A 23 9.95 -2.79 15.90
C ASN A 23 9.65 -2.73 14.40
N VAL A 24 10.59 -3.22 13.58
CA VAL A 24 10.48 -3.31 12.12
C VAL A 24 9.20 -4.02 11.66
N SER A 25 8.68 -4.98 12.43
CA SER A 25 7.45 -5.70 12.11
C SER A 25 6.23 -4.76 12.07
N LEU A 26 6.15 -3.82 13.02
CA LEU A 26 5.09 -2.81 13.10
C LEU A 26 5.24 -1.75 11.99
N ALA A 27 6.47 -1.27 11.75
CA ALA A 27 6.75 -0.32 10.68
C ALA A 27 6.41 -0.91 9.30
N ASN A 28 6.84 -2.15 9.05
CA ASN A 28 6.59 -2.82 7.78
C ASN A 28 5.11 -3.14 7.60
N ALA A 29 4.36 -3.42 8.67
CA ALA A 29 2.91 -3.61 8.58
C ALA A 29 2.23 -2.37 7.99
N ILE A 30 2.56 -1.17 8.48
CA ILE A 30 2.05 0.10 7.93
C ILE A 30 2.40 0.22 6.44
N ARG A 31 3.66 0.01 6.08
CA ARG A 31 4.12 0.09 4.67
C ARG A 31 3.36 -0.89 3.77
N ARG A 32 3.18 -2.13 4.23
CA ARG A 32 2.48 -3.18 3.46
C ARG A 32 1.01 -2.82 3.26
N THR A 33 0.32 -2.41 4.32
CA THR A 33 -1.08 -1.98 4.24
C THR A 33 -1.26 -0.79 3.31
N ILE A 34 -0.34 0.18 3.30
CA ILE A 34 -0.37 1.30 2.33
C ILE A 34 -0.29 0.79 0.88
N LEU A 35 0.52 -0.24 0.63
CA LEU A 35 0.76 -0.75 -0.72
C LEU A 35 -0.33 -1.71 -1.22
N SER A 36 -1.08 -2.37 -0.34
CA SER A 36 -2.02 -3.43 -0.73
C SER A 36 -3.48 -3.18 -0.34
N ASP A 37 -3.74 -2.62 0.84
CA ASP A 37 -5.05 -2.79 1.50
C ASP A 37 -5.93 -1.54 1.43
N ILE A 38 -5.38 -0.38 1.06
CA ILE A 38 -6.15 0.86 0.99
C ILE A 38 -7.08 0.80 -0.23
N PRO A 39 -8.41 0.93 -0.05
CA PRO A 39 -9.36 0.86 -1.14
C PRO A 39 -9.36 2.13 -1.99
N THR A 40 -9.63 1.95 -3.29
CA THR A 40 -9.78 3.04 -4.27
C THR A 40 -10.89 2.72 -5.26
N LEU A 41 -11.43 3.75 -5.90
CA LEU A 41 -12.34 3.60 -7.03
C LEU A 41 -11.56 3.25 -8.29
N ALA A 42 -12.04 2.26 -9.03
CA ALA A 42 -11.40 1.79 -10.25
C ALA A 42 -12.40 1.17 -11.24
N PHE A 43 -11.93 0.93 -12.46
CA PHE A 43 -12.63 0.15 -13.48
C PHE A 43 -12.07 -1.27 -13.49
N TYR A 44 -12.84 -2.27 -13.07
CA TYR A 44 -12.32 -3.64 -13.04
C TYR A 44 -12.54 -4.34 -14.39
N THR A 45 -11.47 -4.62 -15.14
CA THR A 45 -11.58 -5.16 -16.51
C THR A 45 -10.80 -6.45 -16.77
N GLU A 46 -10.27 -7.10 -15.73
CA GLU A 46 -9.30 -8.20 -15.89
C GLU A 46 -9.91 -9.55 -16.26
N THR A 47 -10.93 -9.99 -15.52
CA THR A 47 -11.55 -11.29 -15.76
C THR A 47 -12.67 -11.15 -16.78
N TYR A 48 -12.88 -12.18 -17.60
CA TYR A 48 -14.00 -12.20 -18.56
C TYR A 48 -15.36 -12.11 -17.84
N ASN A 49 -15.47 -12.73 -16.67
CA ASN A 49 -16.72 -12.84 -15.91
C ASN A 49 -17.09 -11.53 -15.18
N ASP A 50 -16.10 -10.78 -14.70
CA ASP A 50 -16.35 -9.55 -13.94
C ASP A 50 -15.94 -8.31 -14.72
N ASN A 51 -15.85 -8.40 -16.05
CA ASN A 51 -15.45 -7.28 -16.89
C ASN A 51 -16.48 -6.16 -16.83
N GLN A 52 -16.10 -5.05 -16.22
CA GLN A 52 -16.96 -3.89 -16.05
C GLN A 52 -16.94 -2.93 -17.23
N CYS A 53 -16.24 -3.25 -18.33
CA CYS A 53 -16.14 -2.40 -19.52
C CYS A 53 -16.72 -3.10 -20.76
N ASN A 54 -17.78 -2.50 -21.31
CA ASN A 54 -18.40 -2.94 -22.55
C ASN A 54 -18.04 -1.99 -23.69
N ILE A 55 -17.30 -2.48 -24.69
CA ILE A 55 -16.92 -1.72 -25.88
C ILE A 55 -17.92 -2.05 -26.98
N GLN A 56 -18.79 -1.10 -27.34
CA GLN A 56 -19.78 -1.28 -28.40
C GLN A 56 -19.20 -1.09 -29.79
N VAL A 57 -18.30 -0.10 -29.96
CA VAL A 57 -17.65 0.20 -31.23
C VAL A 57 -16.18 0.48 -30.98
N ASN A 58 -15.29 -0.25 -31.65
CA ASN A 58 -13.87 0.06 -31.67
C ASN A 58 -13.34 -0.17 -33.09
N THR A 59 -13.12 0.91 -33.82
CA THR A 59 -12.46 0.87 -35.13
C THR A 59 -11.01 1.36 -35.05
N THR A 60 -10.46 1.52 -33.84
CA THR A 60 -9.09 2.00 -33.62
C THR A 60 -8.08 0.88 -33.85
N ARG A 61 -6.79 1.23 -33.82
CA ARG A 61 -5.69 0.25 -33.92
C ARG A 61 -5.41 -0.51 -32.62
N LEU A 62 -5.92 -0.03 -31.49
CA LEU A 62 -5.76 -0.72 -30.21
C LEU A 62 -6.88 -1.76 -30.06
N HIS A 63 -6.51 -3.00 -29.79
CA HIS A 63 -7.50 -4.03 -29.53
C HIS A 63 -8.21 -3.79 -28.18
N ASN A 64 -9.39 -4.37 -28.03
CA ASN A 64 -10.28 -4.12 -26.88
C ASN A 64 -9.61 -4.35 -25.53
N GLU A 65 -8.83 -5.41 -25.36
CA GLU A 65 -8.17 -5.73 -24.09
C GLU A 65 -7.07 -4.72 -23.71
N ILE A 66 -6.32 -4.15 -24.66
CA ILE A 66 -5.43 -3.02 -24.36
C ILE A 66 -6.23 -1.80 -23.89
N LEU A 67 -7.34 -1.48 -24.54
CA LEU A 67 -8.16 -0.32 -24.14
C LEU A 67 -8.75 -0.51 -22.74
N LYS A 68 -9.23 -1.73 -22.44
CA LYS A 68 -9.72 -2.12 -21.11
C LYS A 68 -8.63 -2.01 -20.05
N HIS A 69 -7.45 -2.59 -20.30
CA HIS A 69 -6.32 -2.47 -19.38
C HIS A 69 -5.91 -1.01 -19.16
N ARG A 70 -5.82 -0.21 -20.23
CA ARG A 70 -5.52 1.23 -20.12
C ARG A 70 -6.58 1.97 -19.29
N LEU A 71 -7.85 1.61 -19.44
CA LEU A 71 -8.95 2.19 -18.65
C LEU A 71 -8.80 1.81 -17.17
N SER A 72 -8.46 0.56 -16.87
CA SER A 72 -8.24 0.07 -15.51
C SER A 72 -7.06 0.75 -14.80
N CYS A 73 -6.07 1.27 -15.53
CA CYS A 73 -4.94 2.02 -14.97
C CYS A 73 -5.24 3.51 -14.68
N ILE A 74 -6.41 4.03 -15.09
CA ILE A 74 -6.73 5.46 -14.90
C ILE A 74 -7.23 5.66 -13.46
N PRO A 75 -6.57 6.50 -12.64
CA PRO A 75 -7.03 6.79 -11.29
C PRO A 75 -8.35 7.57 -11.32
N VAL A 76 -9.27 7.17 -10.46
CA VAL A 76 -10.54 7.87 -10.24
C VAL A 76 -10.38 8.74 -9.00
N HIS A 77 -10.28 10.06 -9.16
CA HIS A 77 -10.00 10.99 -8.08
C HIS A 77 -11.27 11.31 -7.28
N MET A 78 -11.69 10.36 -6.44
CA MET A 78 -12.83 10.53 -5.55
C MET A 78 -12.61 9.69 -4.28
N THR A 79 -12.86 10.29 -3.11
CA THR A 79 -12.57 9.62 -1.83
C THR A 79 -13.79 8.94 -1.23
N GLU A 80 -15.00 9.30 -1.67
CA GLU A 80 -16.26 8.70 -1.27
C GLU A 80 -16.55 7.47 -2.13
N LEU A 81 -16.15 6.31 -1.61
CA LEU A 81 -16.16 5.03 -2.33
C LEU A 81 -17.57 4.52 -2.68
N ASP A 82 -18.60 4.94 -1.94
CA ASP A 82 -19.97 4.42 -2.09
C ASP A 82 -20.82 5.20 -3.12
N ILE A 83 -20.32 6.36 -3.60
CA ILE A 83 -21.14 7.26 -4.43
C ILE A 83 -21.26 6.76 -5.88
N LEU A 84 -20.14 6.43 -6.52
CA LEU A 84 -20.12 6.05 -7.94
C LEU A 84 -20.63 4.63 -8.22
N PRO A 85 -20.17 3.59 -7.50
CA PRO A 85 -20.56 2.22 -7.78
C PRO A 85 -22.09 2.06 -7.77
N ASN A 86 -22.62 1.30 -8.72
CA ASN A 86 -24.05 1.05 -8.95
C ASN A 86 -24.92 2.26 -9.35
N ASN A 87 -24.54 3.48 -8.97
CA ASN A 87 -25.33 4.69 -9.23
C ASN A 87 -24.95 5.39 -10.54
N TYR A 88 -23.68 5.29 -10.94
CA TYR A 88 -23.12 5.98 -12.10
C TYR A 88 -22.41 5.02 -13.05
N VAL A 89 -22.28 5.44 -14.31
CA VAL A 89 -21.57 4.72 -15.37
C VAL A 89 -20.73 5.72 -16.17
N LEU A 90 -19.53 5.30 -16.57
CA LEU A 90 -18.70 6.03 -17.51
C LEU A 90 -19.17 5.73 -18.93
N ASP A 91 -19.50 6.75 -19.71
CA ASP A 91 -19.77 6.68 -21.14
C ASP A 91 -18.62 7.39 -21.91
N LEU A 92 -18.20 6.78 -23.02
CA LEU A 92 -17.32 7.40 -24.01
C LEU A 92 -17.90 7.12 -25.38
N ASP A 93 -18.14 8.16 -26.18
CA ASP A 93 -18.58 8.05 -27.58
C ASP A 93 -17.88 9.17 -28.37
N VAL A 94 -16.77 8.81 -29.02
CA VAL A 94 -15.92 9.76 -29.73
C VAL A 94 -15.61 9.23 -31.12
N GLU A 95 -15.87 10.07 -32.11
CA GLU A 95 -15.56 9.85 -33.52
C GLU A 95 -14.62 10.96 -34.01
N ASN A 96 -13.73 10.62 -34.94
CA ASN A 96 -12.83 11.59 -35.53
C ASN A 96 -13.32 12.07 -36.91
N ASP A 97 -14.03 13.20 -36.90
CA ASP A 97 -14.55 13.82 -38.12
C ASP A 97 -13.58 14.81 -38.78
N THR A 98 -12.38 14.99 -38.22
CA THR A 98 -11.38 15.94 -38.71
C THR A 98 -10.40 15.28 -39.68
N ASP A 99 -9.56 16.11 -40.33
CA ASP A 99 -8.50 15.68 -41.24
C ASP A 99 -7.16 15.44 -40.51
N SER A 100 -7.14 15.57 -39.18
CA SER A 100 -5.96 15.38 -38.33
C SER A 100 -6.17 14.28 -37.30
N MET A 101 -5.08 13.74 -36.74
CA MET A 101 -5.18 12.73 -35.69
C MET A 101 -5.77 13.34 -34.42
N ARG A 102 -6.82 12.73 -33.87
CA ARG A 102 -7.43 13.11 -32.61
C ARG A 102 -6.97 12.16 -31.50
N ILE A 103 -6.59 12.71 -30.35
CA ILE A 103 -6.28 11.93 -29.16
C ILE A 103 -7.50 12.01 -28.23
N ILE A 104 -8.02 10.85 -27.84
CA ILE A 104 -9.01 10.72 -26.77
C ILE A 104 -8.26 10.82 -25.45
N THR A 105 -8.73 11.66 -24.56
CA THR A 105 -8.16 11.86 -23.22
C THR A 105 -9.20 11.60 -22.14
N THR A 106 -8.79 11.59 -20.87
CA THR A 106 -9.73 11.53 -19.74
C THR A 106 -10.69 12.72 -19.66
N ASN A 107 -10.44 13.82 -20.38
CA ASN A 107 -11.39 14.92 -20.50
C ASN A 107 -12.60 14.59 -21.39
N ASP A 108 -12.46 13.63 -22.31
CA ASP A 108 -13.55 13.19 -23.19
C ASP A 108 -14.51 12.20 -22.49
N PHE A 109 -14.16 11.74 -21.29
CA PHE A 109 -15.00 10.85 -20.48
C PHE A 109 -16.31 11.55 -20.11
N LYS A 110 -17.41 10.82 -19.90
CA LYS A 110 -18.66 11.40 -19.42
C LYS A 110 -19.28 10.48 -18.40
N ILE A 111 -19.70 11.00 -17.26
CA ILE A 111 -20.27 10.20 -16.19
C ILE A 111 -21.78 10.43 -16.17
N ARG A 112 -22.55 9.36 -16.36
CA ARG A 112 -24.02 9.39 -16.38
C ARG A 112 -24.58 8.74 -15.14
N ASN A 113 -25.58 9.39 -14.53
CA ASN A 113 -26.36 8.80 -13.46
C ASN A 113 -27.36 7.79 -14.05
N LYS A 114 -27.42 6.57 -13.52
CA LYS A 114 -28.28 5.51 -14.06
C LYS A 114 -29.77 5.73 -13.82
N THR A 115 -30.12 6.42 -12.72
CA THR A 115 -31.51 6.67 -12.33
C THR A 115 -32.11 7.82 -13.13
N THR A 116 -31.37 8.93 -13.26
CA THR A 116 -31.89 10.14 -13.91
C THR A 116 -31.51 10.23 -15.38
N ASN A 117 -30.56 9.42 -15.86
CA ASN A 117 -29.92 9.53 -17.18
C ASN A 117 -29.27 10.89 -17.48
N ASN A 118 -29.08 11.72 -16.46
CA ASN A 118 -28.37 12.98 -16.59
C ASN A 118 -26.86 12.76 -16.44
N TYR A 119 -26.08 13.55 -17.19
CA TYR A 119 -24.64 13.60 -17.06
C TYR A 119 -24.23 14.53 -15.92
N LEU A 120 -23.12 14.20 -15.25
CA LEU A 120 -22.47 15.11 -14.33
C LEU A 120 -22.03 16.39 -15.05
N THR A 121 -21.93 17.48 -14.29
CA THR A 121 -21.42 18.73 -14.83
C THR A 121 -19.93 18.61 -15.17
N GLU A 122 -19.45 19.40 -16.14
CA GLU A 122 -18.01 19.40 -16.49
C GLU A 122 -17.12 19.67 -15.27
N ASN A 123 -17.56 20.53 -14.35
CA ASN A 123 -16.82 20.86 -13.15
C ASN A 123 -16.69 19.66 -12.19
N GLU A 124 -17.74 18.87 -12.01
CA GLU A 124 -17.69 17.65 -11.20
C GLU A 124 -16.83 16.58 -11.87
N GLN A 125 -16.96 16.44 -13.19
CA GLN A 125 -16.15 15.51 -13.95
C GLN A 125 -14.65 15.82 -13.88
N ARG A 126 -14.27 17.10 -13.96
CA ARG A 126 -12.88 17.54 -13.79
C ARG A 126 -12.32 17.30 -12.40
N LYS A 127 -13.17 17.14 -11.37
CA LYS A 127 -12.70 16.71 -10.04
C LYS A 127 -12.37 15.22 -10.03
N ILE A 128 -13.14 14.40 -10.74
CA ILE A 128 -12.95 12.95 -10.82
C ILE A 128 -11.79 12.58 -11.75
N PHE A 129 -11.65 13.30 -12.86
CA PHE A 129 -10.57 13.13 -13.83
C PHE A 129 -9.86 14.46 -14.11
N PRO A 130 -9.04 14.94 -13.16
CA PRO A 130 -8.35 16.22 -13.29
C PRO A 130 -7.23 16.18 -14.33
N SER A 131 -6.88 17.35 -14.87
CA SER A 131 -5.65 17.52 -15.62
C SER A 131 -4.45 17.54 -14.68
N ASN A 132 -3.28 17.14 -15.19
CA ASN A 132 -2.02 17.26 -14.46
C ASN A 132 -1.73 18.74 -14.12
N ILE A 133 -1.36 19.01 -12.86
CA ILE A 133 -1.14 20.38 -12.35
C ILE A 133 0.06 21.06 -13.04
N ARG A 134 1.09 20.30 -13.42
CA ARG A 134 2.33 20.83 -14.01
C ARG A 134 2.18 21.06 -15.52
N THR A 135 1.56 20.14 -16.25
CA THR A 135 1.46 20.21 -17.73
C THR A 135 0.12 20.72 -18.24
N ASN A 136 -0.91 20.80 -17.39
CA ASN A 136 -2.31 21.04 -17.78
C ASN A 136 -2.85 20.04 -18.82
N MET A 137 -2.24 18.85 -18.90
CA MET A 137 -2.65 17.78 -19.81
C MET A 137 -3.49 16.73 -19.10
N TYR A 138 -4.44 16.15 -19.82
CA TYR A 138 -5.19 14.97 -19.40
C TYR A 138 -4.47 13.69 -19.83
N ILE A 139 -4.88 12.55 -19.28
CA ILE A 139 -4.26 11.26 -19.62
C ILE A 139 -4.71 10.83 -21.02
N ASP A 140 -3.75 10.57 -21.91
CA ASP A 140 -4.00 10.02 -23.24
C ASP A 140 -4.55 8.60 -23.16
N PHE A 141 -5.76 8.40 -23.67
CA PHE A 141 -6.44 7.11 -23.64
C PHE A 141 -6.25 6.32 -24.94
N ALA A 142 -6.62 6.91 -26.08
CA ALA A 142 -6.53 6.27 -27.40
C ALA A 142 -6.33 7.30 -28.51
N ARG A 143 -5.88 6.85 -29.69
CA ARG A 143 -5.70 7.70 -30.88
C ARG A 143 -6.69 7.29 -31.95
N LEU A 144 -7.37 8.28 -32.53
CA LEU A 144 -8.30 8.12 -33.64
C LEU A 144 -7.70 8.72 -34.90
N ARG A 145 -7.57 7.90 -35.95
CA ARG A 145 -7.15 8.38 -37.27
C ARG A 145 -8.25 9.21 -37.93
N PRO A 146 -7.87 10.23 -38.71
CA PRO A 146 -8.83 11.05 -39.45
C PRO A 146 -9.52 10.25 -40.54
N LYS A 147 -10.62 10.81 -41.05
CA LYS A 147 -11.26 10.33 -42.28
C LYS A 147 -10.30 10.41 -43.47
N ILE A 148 -10.43 9.49 -44.42
CA ILE A 148 -9.65 9.51 -45.66
C ILE A 148 -10.61 9.85 -46.81
N GLY A 149 -10.60 11.12 -47.20
CA GLY A 149 -11.53 11.66 -48.19
C GLY A 149 -12.99 11.55 -47.75
N ASN A 150 -13.91 11.50 -48.73
CA ASN A 150 -15.35 11.40 -48.46
C ASN A 150 -15.84 9.94 -48.35
N THR A 151 -14.96 8.96 -48.55
CA THR A 151 -15.34 7.54 -48.70
C THR A 151 -15.02 6.68 -47.48
N ILE A 152 -14.00 7.05 -46.69
CA ILE A 152 -13.61 6.29 -45.49
C ILE A 152 -13.83 7.19 -44.27
N PRO A 153 -14.84 6.90 -43.42
CA PRO A 153 -15.05 7.66 -42.19
C PRO A 153 -13.87 7.51 -41.25
N GLY A 154 -13.70 8.48 -40.35
CA GLY A 154 -12.65 8.43 -39.34
C GLY A 154 -12.87 7.32 -38.32
N GLU A 155 -11.86 7.07 -37.49
CA GLU A 155 -11.99 6.05 -36.46
C GLU A 155 -12.93 6.51 -35.32
N LYS A 156 -13.65 5.55 -34.75
CA LYS A 156 -14.60 5.73 -33.66
C LYS A 156 -14.33 4.78 -32.50
N LEU A 157 -14.51 5.28 -31.29
CA LEU A 157 -14.51 4.50 -30.07
C LEU A 157 -15.76 4.81 -29.24
N LYS A 158 -16.52 3.76 -28.95
CA LYS A 158 -17.70 3.80 -28.08
C LYS A 158 -17.61 2.71 -27.03
N LEU A 159 -17.61 3.10 -25.76
CA LEU A 159 -17.59 2.18 -24.63
C LEU A 159 -18.39 2.70 -23.45
N THR A 160 -18.76 1.79 -22.56
CA THR A 160 -19.38 2.08 -21.27
C THR A 160 -18.69 1.28 -20.17
N ALA A 161 -18.40 1.88 -19.02
CA ALA A 161 -17.74 1.18 -17.92
C ALA A 161 -18.35 1.46 -16.54
N GLU A 162 -18.41 0.42 -15.71
CA GLU A 162 -18.90 0.46 -14.32
C GLU A 162 -17.77 0.77 -13.34
N PHE A 163 -18.10 1.51 -12.28
CA PHE A 163 -17.17 1.79 -11.19
C PHE A 163 -17.22 0.67 -10.13
N SER A 164 -16.07 0.32 -9.57
CA SER A 164 -15.95 -0.59 -8.44
C SER A 164 -14.97 -0.07 -7.39
N VAL A 165 -15.12 -0.57 -6.16
CA VAL A 165 -14.14 -0.38 -5.09
C VAL A 165 -13.20 -1.57 -5.10
N ARG A 166 -11.91 -1.30 -5.24
CA ARG A 166 -10.85 -2.31 -5.34
C ARG A 166 -9.66 -1.94 -4.48
N THR A 167 -8.81 -2.91 -4.21
CA THR A 167 -7.53 -2.71 -3.50
C THR A 167 -6.38 -3.20 -4.37
N ALA A 168 -5.16 -2.76 -4.07
CA ALA A 168 -3.98 -3.23 -4.79
C ALA A 168 -3.67 -4.72 -4.56
N MET A 169 -4.30 -5.36 -3.57
CA MET A 169 -4.29 -6.80 -3.39
C MET A 169 -4.97 -7.54 -4.56
N ASP A 170 -6.03 -6.95 -5.14
CA ASP A 170 -6.70 -7.51 -6.32
C ASP A 170 -5.79 -7.39 -7.55
N ASN A 171 -5.20 -6.20 -7.75
CA ASN A 171 -4.26 -5.94 -8.81
C ASN A 171 -3.44 -4.66 -8.53
N SER A 172 -2.16 -4.67 -8.92
CA SER A 172 -1.26 -3.52 -8.78
C SER A 172 -1.74 -2.24 -9.44
N MET A 173 -2.66 -2.29 -10.42
CA MET A 173 -3.29 -1.10 -11.02
C MET A 173 -4.10 -0.26 -10.02
N PHE A 174 -4.52 -0.84 -8.90
CA PHE A 174 -5.36 -0.20 -7.89
C PHE A 174 -4.54 0.35 -6.71
N ASN A 175 -3.25 0.63 -6.94
CA ASN A 175 -2.37 1.24 -5.96
C ASN A 175 -2.74 2.71 -5.70
N VAL A 176 -2.64 3.13 -4.45
CA VAL A 176 -2.93 4.52 -4.02
C VAL A 176 -1.67 5.38 -3.88
N VAL A 177 -0.49 4.76 -3.97
CA VAL A 177 0.82 5.43 -3.85
C VAL A 177 1.71 5.11 -5.05
N SER A 178 2.45 6.11 -5.53
CA SER A 178 3.58 5.90 -6.46
C SER A 178 4.84 5.45 -5.73
N LYS A 179 4.99 5.83 -4.45
CA LYS A 179 6.14 5.50 -3.61
C LYS A 179 5.71 5.31 -2.16
N CYS A 180 6.10 4.20 -1.56
CA CYS A 180 6.03 3.99 -0.12
C CYS A 180 7.20 3.11 0.31
N SER A 181 8.18 3.73 0.97
CA SER A 181 9.41 3.08 1.41
C SER A 181 9.82 3.60 2.77
N TYR A 182 10.56 2.80 3.52
CA TYR A 182 11.26 3.26 4.70
C TYR A 182 12.66 2.64 4.77
N GLY A 183 13.56 3.29 5.50
CA GLY A 183 14.88 2.76 5.86
C GLY A 183 15.15 3.01 7.35
N ASN A 184 16.18 2.37 7.90
CA ASN A 184 16.60 2.68 9.26
C ASN A 184 17.11 4.13 9.33
N ALA A 185 16.71 4.86 10.36
CA ALA A 185 17.19 6.23 10.58
C ALA A 185 18.68 6.21 10.94
N ILE A 186 19.49 6.97 10.21
CA ILE A 186 20.95 7.01 10.43
C ILE A 186 21.25 7.63 11.80
N ASP A 187 22.12 6.99 12.58
CA ASP A 187 22.69 7.58 13.78
C ASP A 187 23.82 8.53 13.36
N ILE A 188 23.46 9.79 13.12
CA ILE A 188 24.39 10.81 12.59
C ILE A 188 25.60 10.98 13.51
N ILE A 189 25.43 10.85 14.83
CA ILE A 189 26.53 11.01 15.80
C ILE A 189 27.54 9.89 15.59
N LYS A 190 27.10 8.62 15.63
CA LYS A 190 28.00 7.48 15.41
C LYS A 190 28.60 7.45 14.01
N ALA A 191 27.80 7.79 12.99
CA ALA A 191 28.29 7.85 11.62
C ALA A 191 29.40 8.91 11.47
N ASN A 192 29.26 10.07 12.12
CA ASN A 192 30.28 11.11 12.11
C ASN A 192 31.54 10.68 12.88
N GLU A 193 31.40 10.03 14.04
CA GLU A 193 32.55 9.50 14.81
C GLU A 193 33.40 8.53 13.97
N ILE A 194 32.74 7.58 13.29
CA ILE A 194 33.40 6.59 12.43
C ILE A 194 34.02 7.26 11.20
N TRP A 195 33.32 8.24 10.63
CA TRP A 195 33.88 9.04 9.54
C TRP A 195 35.14 9.78 9.98
N GLU A 196 35.16 10.40 11.16
CA GLU A 196 36.34 11.09 11.68
C GLU A 196 37.53 10.13 11.87
N GLU A 197 37.30 8.91 12.36
CA GLU A 197 38.34 7.88 12.44
C GLU A 197 38.90 7.50 11.05
N HIS A 198 38.03 7.33 10.05
CA HIS A 198 38.45 7.07 8.67
C HIS A 198 39.17 8.25 8.04
N ALA A 199 38.67 9.47 8.25
CA ALA A 199 39.26 10.70 7.74
C ALA A 199 40.66 10.91 8.31
N ASN A 200 40.90 10.58 9.58
CA ASN A 200 42.22 10.68 10.20
C ASN A 200 43.23 9.70 9.60
N LYS A 201 42.81 8.47 9.26
CA LYS A 201 43.68 7.50 8.56
C LYS A 201 44.03 7.98 7.14
N ILE A 202 43.03 8.43 6.39
CA ILE A 202 43.20 8.94 5.02
C ILE A 202 44.11 10.18 4.99
N LYS A 203 43.96 11.08 5.96
CA LYS A 203 44.87 12.24 6.13
C LYS A 203 46.30 11.82 6.46
N ALA A 204 46.47 10.78 7.28
CA ALA A 204 47.80 10.25 7.62
C ALA A 204 48.50 9.61 6.40
N ASP A 205 47.73 9.06 5.46
CA ASP A 205 48.22 8.49 4.20
C ASP A 205 48.58 9.56 3.13
N GLY A 206 48.41 10.85 3.45
CA GLY A 206 48.82 11.97 2.60
C GLY A 206 47.84 12.34 1.48
N SER A 207 46.58 11.90 1.56
CA SER A 207 45.55 12.24 0.56
C SER A 207 45.23 13.73 0.50
N THR A 208 44.81 14.18 -0.68
CA THR A 208 44.39 15.56 -0.94
C THR A 208 43.01 15.87 -0.36
N ALA A 209 42.69 17.16 -0.20
CA ALA A 209 41.38 17.59 0.28
C ALA A 209 40.23 17.14 -0.65
N GLU A 210 40.47 17.09 -1.96
CA GLU A 210 39.48 16.63 -2.94
C GLU A 210 39.19 15.13 -2.80
N GLU A 211 40.22 14.31 -2.60
CA GLU A 211 40.07 12.88 -2.34
C GLU A 211 39.32 12.63 -1.04
N LEU A 212 39.58 13.41 0.01
CA LEU A 212 38.87 13.31 1.28
C LEU A 212 37.36 13.57 1.11
N GLU A 213 36.98 14.58 0.33
CA GLU A 213 35.56 14.90 0.07
C GLU A 213 34.86 13.82 -0.77
N ILE A 214 35.56 13.23 -1.74
CA ILE A 214 35.04 12.09 -2.50
C ILE A 214 34.82 10.89 -1.57
N GLN A 215 35.79 10.59 -0.71
CA GLN A 215 35.67 9.50 0.27
C GLN A 215 34.56 9.76 1.29
N LYS A 216 34.38 11.02 1.69
CA LYS A 216 33.28 11.42 2.57
C LYS A 216 31.95 11.12 1.92
N ARG A 217 31.76 11.56 0.67
CA ARG A 217 30.53 11.30 -0.08
C ARG A 217 30.28 9.80 -0.24
N ASN A 218 31.32 9.01 -0.52
CA ASN A 218 31.20 7.55 -0.64
C ASN A 218 30.80 6.91 0.69
N PHE A 219 31.38 7.35 1.80
CA PHE A 219 31.04 6.85 3.14
C PHE A 219 29.56 7.10 3.47
N TYR A 220 29.06 8.33 3.26
CA TYR A 220 27.65 8.65 3.52
C TYR A 220 26.68 8.03 2.53
N LEU A 221 27.15 7.55 1.37
CA LEU A 221 26.32 6.85 0.40
C LEU A 221 25.99 5.41 0.82
N LEU A 222 26.87 4.75 1.58
CA LEU A 222 26.73 3.32 1.90
C LEU A 222 27.05 2.99 3.35
N ASP A 223 28.26 3.31 3.81
CA ASP A 223 28.76 2.84 5.10
C ASP A 223 28.06 3.51 6.28
N ALA A 224 27.70 4.79 6.16
CA ALA A 224 26.92 5.50 7.17
C ALA A 224 25.58 4.81 7.48
N HIS A 225 24.94 4.19 6.48
CA HIS A 225 23.68 3.48 6.65
C HIS A 225 23.79 2.19 7.48
N ARG A 226 25.01 1.69 7.74
CA ARG A 226 25.24 0.58 8.67
C ARG A 226 25.15 1.02 10.14
N HIS A 227 25.23 2.32 10.39
CA HIS A 227 25.15 2.93 11.71
C HIS A 227 23.81 3.62 11.85
N PHE A 228 22.83 2.89 12.37
CA PHE A 228 21.45 3.36 12.50
C PHE A 228 20.96 3.31 13.94
N GLN A 229 19.94 4.13 14.21
CA GLN A 229 19.22 4.09 15.46
C GLN A 229 18.25 2.89 15.45
N GLU A 230 18.36 2.03 16.46
CA GLU A 230 17.46 0.88 16.59
C GLU A 230 16.00 1.34 16.76
N ASN A 231 15.07 0.60 16.15
CA ASN A 231 13.62 0.88 16.23
C ASN A 231 13.25 2.31 15.78
N SER A 232 13.96 2.85 14.79
CA SER A 232 13.76 4.17 14.22
C SER A 232 13.85 4.10 12.69
N PHE A 233 12.82 4.59 12.01
CA PHE A 233 12.66 4.40 10.56
C PHE A 233 12.25 5.69 9.85
N ASP A 234 12.98 6.05 8.81
CA ASP A 234 12.66 7.19 7.95
C ASP A 234 11.74 6.74 6.81
N PHE A 235 10.49 7.22 6.83
CA PHE A 235 9.48 6.94 5.82
C PHE A 235 9.46 8.00 4.73
N VAL A 236 9.15 7.56 3.51
CA VAL A 236 8.85 8.42 2.35
C VAL A 236 7.61 7.88 1.65
N ILE A 237 6.61 8.75 1.46
CA ILE A 237 5.32 8.42 0.87
C ILE A 237 4.97 9.43 -0.21
N GLN A 238 4.49 8.94 -1.35
CA GLN A 238 3.99 9.75 -2.45
C GLN A 238 2.73 9.11 -3.02
N SER A 239 1.65 9.88 -3.03
CA SER A 239 0.34 9.50 -3.56
C SER A 239 0.31 9.48 -5.09
N VAL A 240 -0.58 8.69 -5.68
CA VAL A 240 -0.97 8.82 -7.10
C VAL A 240 -1.92 10.00 -7.35
N GLY A 241 -2.36 10.69 -6.30
CA GLY A 241 -3.16 11.92 -6.33
C GLY A 241 -4.64 11.74 -5.94
N VAL A 242 -5.08 10.52 -5.63
CA VAL A 242 -6.47 10.26 -5.17
C VAL A 242 -6.64 10.67 -3.70
N TYR A 243 -5.66 10.31 -2.86
CA TYR A 243 -5.64 10.64 -1.44
C TYR A 243 -4.45 11.54 -1.09
N GLU A 244 -4.60 12.39 -0.09
CA GLU A 244 -3.46 13.12 0.47
C GLU A 244 -2.49 12.16 1.19
N ASN A 245 -1.19 12.45 1.13
CA ASN A 245 -0.15 11.59 1.71
C ASN A 245 -0.37 11.29 3.20
N ASN A 246 -0.76 12.30 3.99
CA ASN A 246 -1.04 12.11 5.42
C ASN A 246 -2.27 11.20 5.64
N LYS A 247 -3.32 11.39 4.82
CA LYS A 247 -4.55 10.57 4.88
C LYS A 247 -4.26 9.09 4.58
N ILE A 248 -3.35 8.81 3.65
CA ILE A 248 -2.92 7.43 3.33
C ILE A 248 -2.34 6.72 4.56
N VAL A 249 -1.49 7.42 5.34
CA VAL A 249 -0.92 6.85 6.57
C VAL A 249 -2.02 6.58 7.60
N LYS A 250 -2.95 7.53 7.78
CA LYS A 250 -4.10 7.35 8.68
C LYS A 250 -4.96 6.15 8.29
N MET A 251 -5.33 6.03 7.02
CA MET A 251 -6.13 4.92 6.51
C MET A 251 -5.45 3.57 6.75
N ALA A 252 -4.13 3.47 6.55
CA ALA A 252 -3.40 2.24 6.83
C ALA A 252 -3.45 1.85 8.32
N ASN A 253 -3.27 2.81 9.23
CA ASN A 253 -3.37 2.54 10.67
C ASN A 253 -4.80 2.18 11.08
N GLU A 254 -5.81 2.80 10.49
CA GLU A 254 -7.22 2.47 10.72
C GLU A 254 -7.57 1.05 10.24
N ILE A 255 -7.11 0.66 9.06
CA ILE A 255 -7.30 -0.69 8.52
C ILE A 255 -6.63 -1.73 9.43
N LEU A 256 -5.38 -1.49 9.82
CA LEU A 256 -4.65 -2.38 10.74
C LEU A 256 -5.37 -2.49 12.09
N HIS A 257 -5.77 -1.37 12.68
CA HIS A 257 -6.54 -1.33 13.92
C HIS A 257 -7.81 -2.17 13.81
N LYS A 258 -8.59 -1.98 12.75
CA LYS A 258 -9.81 -2.76 12.49
C LYS A 258 -9.52 -4.25 12.33
N LYS A 259 -8.51 -4.64 11.56
CA LYS A 259 -8.12 -6.05 11.39
C LYS A 259 -7.81 -6.73 12.74
N PHE A 260 -7.11 -6.06 13.66
CA PHE A 260 -6.87 -6.61 15.00
C PHE A 260 -8.14 -6.69 15.85
N LEU A 261 -9.07 -5.74 15.74
CA LEU A 261 -10.38 -5.83 16.40
C LEU A 261 -11.23 -6.99 15.86
N ASP A 262 -11.23 -7.19 14.55
CA ASP A 262 -11.94 -8.30 13.91
C ASP A 262 -11.36 -9.65 14.33
N LEU A 263 -10.03 -9.73 14.49
CA LEU A 263 -9.36 -10.91 15.04
C LEU A 263 -9.72 -11.13 16.52
N ILE A 264 -9.79 -10.08 17.35
CA ILE A 264 -10.26 -10.20 18.75
C ILE A 264 -11.68 -10.78 18.80
N ASN A 265 -12.58 -10.28 17.96
CA ASN A 265 -13.95 -10.80 17.87
C ASN A 265 -13.98 -12.27 17.42
N SER A 266 -13.09 -12.65 16.50
CA SER A 266 -12.94 -14.04 16.03
C SER A 266 -12.41 -14.98 17.12
N ILE A 267 -11.52 -14.48 17.99
CA ILE A 267 -11.03 -15.22 19.16
C ILE A 267 -12.15 -15.37 20.19
N ASP A 268 -12.86 -14.30 20.52
CA ASP A 268 -13.92 -14.29 21.54
C ASP A 268 -15.12 -15.16 21.13
N SER A 269 -15.36 -15.31 19.82
CA SER A 269 -16.37 -16.23 19.27
C SER A 269 -15.89 -17.68 19.10
N GLY A 270 -14.61 -17.98 19.39
CA GLY A 270 -14.03 -19.31 19.30
C GLY A 270 -13.81 -19.81 17.87
N VAL A 271 -13.80 -18.91 16.88
CA VAL A 271 -13.59 -19.24 15.46
C VAL A 271 -12.12 -19.52 15.16
N VAL A 272 -11.21 -18.85 15.87
CA VAL A 272 -9.75 -19.02 15.66
C VAL A 272 -9.30 -20.44 15.98
N LEU A 273 -8.65 -21.06 15.00
CA LEU A 273 -8.24 -22.45 15.06
C LEU A 273 -6.88 -22.61 15.75
N VAL A 274 -6.91 -23.05 17.01
CA VAL A 274 -5.71 -23.44 17.78
C VAL A 274 -5.55 -24.96 17.76
N LYS A 275 -4.48 -25.44 17.13
CA LYS A 275 -4.13 -26.88 17.02
C LYS A 275 -2.96 -27.20 17.93
N LEU A 276 -2.89 -28.46 18.39
CA LEU A 276 -1.66 -28.97 18.98
C LEU A 276 -0.66 -29.18 17.84
N SER A 277 0.57 -28.71 18.00
CA SER A 277 1.59 -28.82 16.94
C SER A 277 2.17 -30.23 16.89
N GLU A 278 2.39 -30.75 15.68
CA GLU A 278 3.08 -32.03 15.46
C GLU A 278 4.60 -31.84 15.62
N THR A 279 5.06 -31.65 16.85
CA THR A 279 6.48 -31.46 17.17
C THR A 279 6.88 -32.22 18.43
N THR A 280 8.18 -32.31 18.68
CA THR A 280 8.74 -32.90 19.91
C THR A 280 8.75 -31.91 21.09
N MET A 281 8.31 -30.66 20.89
CA MET A 281 8.24 -29.65 21.96
C MET A 281 6.97 -29.85 22.78
N ASP A 282 7.12 -29.88 24.09
CA ASP A 282 5.99 -29.96 25.02
C ASP A 282 5.13 -28.68 24.94
N TYR A 283 3.82 -28.85 25.15
CA TYR A 283 2.83 -27.76 25.16
C TYR A 283 2.91 -26.83 23.93
N CYS A 284 3.15 -27.41 22.75
CA CYS A 284 3.27 -26.65 21.51
C CYS A 284 1.94 -26.54 20.76
N PHE A 285 1.62 -25.33 20.32
CA PHE A 285 0.38 -24.99 19.63
C PHE A 285 0.64 -24.20 18.35
N ASP A 286 -0.15 -24.52 17.32
CA ASP A 286 -0.21 -23.83 16.05
C ASP A 286 -1.50 -23.01 16.01
N ILE A 287 -1.36 -21.69 16.00
CA ILE A 287 -2.43 -20.72 15.83
C ILE A 287 -2.56 -20.42 14.34
N VAL A 288 -3.68 -20.81 13.72
CA VAL A 288 -3.95 -20.52 12.31
C VAL A 288 -4.59 -19.14 12.19
N LEU A 289 -3.95 -18.26 11.41
CA LEU A 289 -4.46 -16.96 11.01
C LEU A 289 -5.05 -17.09 9.61
N GLU A 290 -6.38 -17.14 9.53
CA GLU A 290 -7.10 -17.31 8.26
C GLU A 290 -7.04 -16.02 7.42
N ASN A 291 -6.69 -16.15 6.14
CA ASN A 291 -6.55 -15.04 5.18
C ASN A 291 -5.61 -13.90 5.62
N GLU A 292 -4.72 -14.16 6.57
CA GLU A 292 -3.78 -13.17 7.08
C GLU A 292 -2.35 -13.69 6.92
N ASP A 293 -1.45 -12.78 6.52
CA ASP A 293 -0.09 -13.12 6.13
C ASP A 293 0.97 -12.51 7.07
N TYR A 294 2.15 -12.22 6.54
CA TYR A 294 3.23 -11.57 7.26
C TYR A 294 2.84 -10.25 7.93
N THR A 295 1.84 -9.53 7.40
CA THR A 295 1.45 -8.19 7.88
C THR A 295 0.98 -8.23 9.34
N MET A 296 -0.06 -9.02 9.62
CA MET A 296 -0.52 -9.23 11.00
C MET A 296 0.34 -10.26 11.72
N GLY A 297 0.75 -11.32 11.03
CA GLY A 297 1.46 -12.45 11.63
C GLY A 297 2.79 -12.07 12.29
N LYS A 298 3.61 -11.22 11.64
CA LYS A 298 4.88 -10.74 12.24
C LYS A 298 4.66 -9.72 13.36
N VAL A 299 3.58 -8.94 13.30
CA VAL A 299 3.21 -8.05 14.41
C VAL A 299 2.85 -8.86 15.65
N LEU A 300 1.99 -9.86 15.49
CA LEU A 300 1.56 -10.73 16.59
C LEU A 300 2.72 -11.56 17.12
N GLU A 301 3.52 -12.17 16.26
CA GLU A 301 4.71 -12.94 16.68
C GLU A 301 5.69 -12.07 17.48
N TYR A 302 5.99 -10.84 17.02
CA TYR A 302 6.83 -9.92 17.78
C TYR A 302 6.25 -9.61 19.17
N ILE A 303 4.96 -9.27 19.27
CA ILE A 303 4.32 -8.91 20.54
C ILE A 303 4.28 -10.11 21.50
N LEU A 304 3.97 -11.31 20.99
CA LEU A 304 3.96 -12.53 21.77
C LEU A 304 5.37 -12.88 22.27
N TYR A 305 6.37 -12.75 21.39
CA TYR A 305 7.77 -13.00 21.72
C TYR A 305 8.28 -12.05 22.81
N GLU A 306 8.12 -10.73 22.65
CA GLU A 306 8.55 -9.77 23.67
C GLU A 306 7.86 -10.01 25.02
N LYS A 307 6.53 -10.11 25.02
CA LYS A 307 5.76 -10.17 26.27
C LYS A 307 5.88 -11.52 26.97
N TYR A 308 5.82 -12.63 26.24
CA TYR A 308 5.70 -13.96 26.86
C TYR A 308 6.97 -14.79 26.78
N PHE A 309 7.87 -14.54 25.83
CA PHE A 309 9.17 -15.23 25.76
C PHE A 309 10.25 -14.43 26.50
N ILE A 310 10.41 -13.12 26.25
CA ILE A 310 11.46 -12.31 26.89
C ILE A 310 11.08 -11.88 28.31
N GLU A 311 9.97 -11.15 28.47
CA GLU A 311 9.61 -10.51 29.73
C GLU A 311 9.12 -11.54 30.77
N ASN A 312 8.06 -12.26 30.44
CA ASN A 312 7.40 -13.17 31.39
C ASN A 312 7.98 -14.60 31.39
N LYS A 313 8.80 -14.96 30.40
CA LYS A 313 9.42 -16.29 30.23
C LYS A 313 8.45 -17.47 30.38
N LYS A 314 7.20 -17.28 29.93
CA LYS A 314 6.17 -18.33 29.92
C LYS A 314 6.27 -19.20 28.66
N MET A 315 6.70 -18.59 27.55
CA MET A 315 6.91 -19.28 26.29
C MET A 315 8.35 -19.77 26.20
N SER A 316 8.51 -21.00 25.71
CA SER A 316 9.80 -21.61 25.36
C SER A 316 10.10 -21.50 23.86
N PHE A 317 9.07 -21.19 23.04
CA PHE A 317 9.22 -20.95 21.61
C PHE A 317 8.11 -20.01 21.11
N CYS A 318 8.46 -19.11 20.21
CA CYS A 318 7.51 -18.32 19.43
C CYS A 318 8.10 -18.11 18.04
N GLY A 319 7.33 -18.44 17.01
CA GLY A 319 7.77 -18.28 15.63
C GLY A 319 6.63 -18.18 14.64
N PHE A 320 6.84 -17.38 13.60
CA PHE A 320 5.91 -17.24 12.49
C PHE A 320 6.30 -18.16 11.33
N LYS A 321 5.31 -18.84 10.73
CA LYS A 321 5.50 -19.70 9.56
C LYS A 321 4.37 -19.52 8.56
N LYS A 322 4.76 -19.27 7.31
CA LYS A 322 3.90 -19.44 6.13
C LYS A 322 4.36 -20.69 5.39
N PHE A 323 3.49 -21.69 5.24
CA PHE A 323 3.88 -22.99 4.70
C PHE A 323 4.13 -22.94 3.20
N HIS A 324 3.30 -22.22 2.45
CA HIS A 324 3.49 -21.95 1.03
C HIS A 324 3.24 -20.47 0.70
N PRO A 325 3.98 -19.85 -0.24
CA PRO A 325 3.73 -18.47 -0.67
C PRO A 325 2.31 -18.22 -1.21
N HIS A 326 1.66 -19.24 -1.77
CA HIS A 326 0.28 -19.18 -2.29
C HIS A 326 -0.80 -19.53 -1.27
N ASP A 327 -0.43 -19.99 -0.06
CA ASP A 327 -1.42 -20.18 0.99
C ASP A 327 -1.90 -18.81 1.45
N THR A 328 -3.21 -18.62 1.56
CA THR A 328 -3.78 -17.39 2.12
C THR A 328 -3.52 -17.30 3.62
N ASP A 329 -3.46 -18.45 4.28
CA ASP A 329 -3.33 -18.55 5.73
C ASP A 329 -1.87 -18.50 6.17
N SER A 330 -1.67 -18.18 7.45
CA SER A 330 -0.38 -18.28 8.11
C SER A 330 -0.51 -18.88 9.50
N VAL A 331 0.61 -19.31 10.07
CA VAL A 331 0.63 -19.98 11.37
C VAL A 331 1.62 -19.31 12.30
N ILE A 332 1.16 -19.00 13.51
CA ILE A 332 2.04 -18.67 14.63
C ILE A 332 2.17 -19.91 15.49
N ARG A 333 3.40 -20.40 15.63
CA ARG A 333 3.73 -21.53 16.48
C ARG A 333 4.26 -21.01 17.81
N VAL A 334 3.64 -21.45 18.90
CA VAL A 334 4.06 -21.14 20.27
C VAL A 334 4.27 -22.42 21.06
N ALA A 335 5.23 -22.43 21.97
CA ALA A 335 5.39 -23.48 22.97
C ALA A 335 5.60 -22.86 24.35
N PHE A 336 5.25 -23.58 25.41
CA PHE A 336 5.26 -23.09 26.78
C PHE A 336 6.12 -23.97 27.67
N GLU A 337 6.62 -23.41 28.77
CA GLU A 337 7.36 -24.19 29.79
C GLU A 337 6.42 -25.03 30.66
N ASP A 338 5.27 -24.47 31.00
CA ASP A 338 4.26 -25.10 31.85
C ASP A 338 3.08 -25.66 31.06
N VAL A 339 2.33 -26.58 31.69
CA VAL A 339 1.09 -27.14 31.16
C VAL A 339 0.15 -26.01 30.77
N THR A 340 -0.08 -25.89 29.46
CA THR A 340 -0.90 -24.85 28.85
C THR A 340 -1.97 -25.49 27.98
N ASP A 341 -3.17 -24.91 27.97
CA ASP A 341 -4.27 -25.36 27.12
C ASP A 341 -4.59 -24.35 26.01
N LYS A 342 -5.48 -24.74 25.09
CA LYS A 342 -5.87 -23.91 23.95
C LYS A 342 -6.55 -22.60 24.37
N VAL A 343 -7.27 -22.60 25.50
CA VAL A 343 -8.00 -21.42 26.00
C VAL A 343 -7.00 -20.37 26.45
N MET A 344 -5.95 -20.78 27.16
CA MET A 344 -4.89 -19.88 27.59
C MET A 344 -4.09 -19.31 26.40
N VAL A 345 -3.83 -20.14 25.37
CA VAL A 345 -3.20 -19.67 24.13
C VAL A 345 -4.04 -18.60 23.43
N ALA A 346 -5.35 -18.83 23.32
CA ALA A 346 -6.29 -17.86 22.75
C ALA A 346 -6.30 -16.55 23.56
N GLN A 347 -6.23 -16.62 24.90
CA GLN A 347 -6.13 -15.44 25.75
C GLN A 347 -4.84 -14.65 25.49
N TYR A 348 -3.68 -15.32 25.39
CA TYR A 348 -2.42 -14.64 25.08
C TYR A 348 -2.43 -13.97 23.71
N LEU A 349 -3.00 -14.63 22.71
CA LEU A 349 -3.20 -14.08 21.36
C LEU A 349 -4.11 -12.84 21.41
N ARG A 350 -5.22 -12.90 22.15
CA ARG A 350 -6.16 -11.79 22.32
C ARG A 350 -5.47 -10.58 22.93
N GLU A 351 -4.68 -10.78 23.99
CA GLU A 351 -3.91 -9.70 24.61
C GLU A 351 -2.90 -9.07 23.63
N ALA A 352 -2.24 -9.88 22.81
CA ALA A 352 -1.33 -9.38 21.78
C ALA A 352 -2.07 -8.54 20.72
N CYS A 353 -3.27 -8.95 20.30
CA CYS A 353 -4.10 -8.18 19.38
C CYS A 353 -4.53 -6.83 19.98
N VAL A 354 -4.88 -6.79 21.27
CA VAL A 354 -5.25 -5.54 21.97
C VAL A 354 -4.08 -4.56 21.97
N ILE A 355 -2.87 -5.05 22.27
CA ILE A 355 -1.65 -4.23 22.25
C ILE A 355 -1.37 -3.72 20.83
N ALA A 356 -1.46 -4.58 19.82
CA ALA A 356 -1.28 -4.19 18.41
C ALA A 356 -2.28 -3.09 18.00
N ALA A 357 -3.56 -3.30 18.30
CA ALA A 357 -4.63 -2.36 18.00
C ALA A 357 -4.39 -1.00 18.67
N ASP A 358 -3.96 -0.98 19.93
CA ASP A 358 -3.63 0.26 20.64
C ASP A 358 -2.45 1.01 20.00
N VAL A 359 -1.39 0.29 19.61
CA VAL A 359 -0.22 0.91 18.93
C VAL A 359 -0.65 1.62 17.65
N PHE A 360 -1.42 0.96 16.77
CA PHE A 360 -1.89 1.59 15.53
C PHE A 360 -2.89 2.72 15.78
N SER A 361 -3.72 2.63 16.81
CA SER A 361 -4.61 3.73 17.24
C SER A 361 -3.81 4.95 17.72
N ARG A 362 -2.71 4.73 18.44
CA ARG A 362 -1.81 5.82 18.87
C ARG A 362 -1.13 6.48 17.68
N ILE A 363 -0.56 5.70 16.75
CA ILE A 363 0.06 6.23 15.53
C ILE A 363 -0.94 7.04 14.71
N TYR A 364 -2.16 6.53 14.52
CA TYR A 364 -3.23 7.25 13.83
C TYR A 364 -3.48 8.66 14.40
N LYS A 365 -3.47 8.80 15.73
CA LYS A 365 -3.72 10.08 16.43
C LYS A 365 -2.56 11.08 16.34
N MET A 366 -1.37 10.63 15.94
CA MET A 366 -0.18 11.50 15.82
C MET A 366 -0.13 12.28 14.51
N PHE A 367 -0.97 11.90 13.55
CA PHE A 367 -1.14 12.55 12.26
C PHE A 367 -2.44 13.34 12.21
#